data_AF-A0A9E3E9W4-F1
#
_entry.id   AF-A0A9E3E9W4-F1
#
_cell.length_a   1.000
_cell.length_b   1.000
_cell.length_c   1.000
_cell.angle_alpha   90.00
_cell.angle_beta   90.00
_cell.angle_gamma   90.00
#
_symmetry.space_group_name_H-M   'P 1'
#
loop_
_entity.id
_entity.type
_entity.pdbx_description
1 polymer ?
#
loop_
_entity_poly.entity_id
_entity_poly.type
_entity_poly.pdbx_seq_one_letter_code
_entity_poly.pdbx_strand_id
1 'polypeptide(L)'
;MATAPILRSFRDIKRELLRAPPVLTAEQIEFIQSPAFTQHSAEWARLRYDFLRDHEALCQCCGRGPRDGRKINVDHIYPRRSHPQFALTYANLQVLCSTCNKGKGNRDRTDWRYRQRNPRAAQEPDIPPCPVCQTPMQLRSGARGAFWGCPRFPECRGTRPAKPGADPAGKPARRGGRGPQRRSDRSTAKA
;
A
#
# COMPACT_ATOMS: atom_id res chain seq x y z
N MET A 1 -17.94 19.69 -13.28
CA MET A 1 -16.58 19.10 -13.31
C MET A 1 -16.65 17.71 -12.72
N ALA A 2 -16.72 16.66 -13.54
CA ALA A 2 -16.80 15.30 -13.05
C ALA A 2 -15.41 14.88 -12.55
N THR A 3 -15.26 14.71 -11.24
CA THR A 3 -14.12 13.99 -10.66
C THR A 3 -14.12 12.59 -11.25
N ALA A 4 -13.16 12.30 -12.14
CA ALA A 4 -12.99 10.96 -12.66
C ALA A 4 -12.85 10.00 -11.46
N PRO A 5 -13.66 8.94 -11.37
CA PRO A 5 -13.59 8.03 -10.25
C PRO A 5 -12.19 7.40 -10.25
N ILE A 6 -11.46 7.58 -9.14
CA ILE A 6 -10.31 6.74 -8.80
C ILE A 6 -10.74 5.29 -9.08
N LEU A 7 -10.07 4.60 -9.99
CA LEU A 7 -10.43 3.24 -10.39
C LEU A 7 -10.34 2.33 -9.14
N ARG A 8 -11.51 2.01 -8.56
CA ARG A 8 -11.64 1.40 -7.23
C ARG A 8 -11.69 -0.14 -7.24
N SER A 9 -11.61 -0.83 -8.38
CA SER A 9 -11.58 -2.31 -8.37
C SER A 9 -10.72 -2.99 -9.46
N PHE A 10 -10.17 -4.16 -9.11
CA PHE A 10 -9.44 -5.10 -9.99
C PHE A 10 -10.22 -5.47 -11.28
N ARG A 11 -11.56 -5.43 -11.24
CA ARG A 11 -12.41 -5.72 -12.40
C ARG A 11 -12.38 -4.61 -13.47
N ASP A 12 -12.10 -3.37 -13.08
CA ASP A 12 -12.16 -2.21 -13.97
C ASP A 12 -10.86 -2.05 -14.77
N ILE A 13 -9.71 -2.27 -14.12
CA ILE A 13 -8.37 -2.30 -14.74
C ILE A 13 -8.22 -3.44 -15.75
N LYS A 14 -8.73 -4.63 -15.43
CA LYS A 14 -8.72 -5.76 -16.36
C LYS A 14 -9.65 -5.52 -17.55
N ARG A 15 -10.80 -4.86 -17.34
CA ARG A 15 -11.70 -4.44 -18.44
C ARG A 15 -11.05 -3.43 -19.38
N GLU A 16 -10.22 -2.52 -18.88
CA GLU A 16 -9.53 -1.51 -19.68
C GLU A 16 -8.34 -2.10 -20.45
N LEU A 17 -7.56 -3.00 -19.84
CA LEU A 17 -6.50 -3.76 -20.53
C LEU A 17 -7.05 -4.74 -21.58
N LEU A 18 -8.30 -5.18 -21.45
CA LEU A 18 -8.96 -6.14 -22.35
C LEU A 18 -9.88 -5.48 -23.39
N ARG A 19 -10.18 -4.18 -23.27
CA ARG A 19 -10.88 -3.41 -24.31
C ARG A 19 -9.85 -3.04 -25.37
N ALA A 20 -9.73 -3.90 -26.39
CA ALA A 20 -8.97 -3.71 -27.63
C ALA A 20 -7.75 -2.78 -27.47
N PRO A 21 -6.58 -3.30 -27.04
CA PRO A 21 -5.37 -2.50 -26.97
C PRO A 21 -5.12 -1.77 -28.31
N PRO A 22 -4.56 -0.56 -28.28
CA PRO A 22 -4.26 0.18 -29.50
C PRO A 22 -3.40 -0.69 -30.41
N VAL A 23 -3.80 -0.80 -31.68
CA VAL A 23 -2.96 -1.40 -32.71
C VAL A 23 -1.83 -0.43 -32.97
N LEU A 24 -0.61 -0.82 -32.63
CA LEU A 24 0.58 0.00 -32.78
C LEU A 24 1.23 -0.25 -34.15
N THR A 25 1.79 0.80 -34.74
CA THR A 25 2.70 0.67 -35.89
C THR A 25 4.04 0.07 -35.46
N ALA A 26 4.82 -0.43 -36.42
CA ALA A 26 6.17 -0.94 -36.15
C ALA A 26 7.08 0.12 -35.50
N GLU A 27 7.01 1.36 -35.99
CA GLU A 27 7.77 2.50 -35.45
C GLU A 27 7.37 2.82 -34.00
N GLN A 28 6.07 2.78 -33.69
CA GLN A 28 5.59 2.97 -32.32
C GLN A 28 6.08 1.86 -31.39
N ILE A 29 6.06 0.61 -31.86
CA ILE A 29 6.59 -0.54 -31.12
C ILE A 29 8.08 -0.33 -30.83
N GLU A 30 8.87 -0.01 -31.84
CA GLU A 30 10.32 0.21 -31.70
C GLU A 30 10.60 1.35 -30.72
N PHE A 31 9.90 2.48 -30.86
CA PHE A 31 10.03 3.61 -29.95
C PHE A 31 9.70 3.21 -28.51
N ILE A 32 8.55 2.55 -28.28
CA ILE A 32 8.11 2.11 -26.95
C ILE A 32 9.10 1.12 -26.33
N GLN A 33 9.77 0.28 -27.13
CA GLN A 33 10.75 -0.68 -26.63
C GLN A 33 12.12 -0.06 -26.33
N SER A 34 12.41 1.11 -26.91
CA SER A 34 13.68 1.82 -26.74
C SER A 34 13.85 2.43 -25.33
N PRO A 35 15.08 2.84 -24.96
CA PRO A 35 15.31 3.69 -23.79
C PRO A 35 14.70 5.10 -23.91
N ALA A 36 14.62 5.63 -25.14
CA ALA A 36 14.13 6.97 -25.42
C ALA A 36 12.68 7.17 -24.94
N PHE A 37 11.84 6.13 -25.00
CA PHE A 37 10.50 6.17 -24.42
C PHE A 37 10.51 6.62 -22.95
N THR A 38 11.38 6.04 -22.12
CA THR A 38 11.44 6.41 -20.69
C THR A 38 12.20 7.70 -20.40
N GLN A 39 13.07 8.13 -21.31
CA GLN A 39 13.98 9.26 -21.11
C GLN A 39 13.47 10.57 -21.74
N HIS A 40 12.71 10.48 -22.83
CA HIS A 40 12.39 11.62 -23.70
C HIS A 40 10.91 11.73 -24.09
N SER A 41 10.05 10.74 -23.82
CA SER A 41 8.61 10.89 -24.09
C SER A 41 7.93 11.81 -23.06
N ALA A 42 7.29 12.86 -23.57
CA ALA A 42 6.46 13.76 -22.76
C ALA A 42 5.22 13.03 -22.21
N GLU A 43 4.63 12.12 -22.99
CA GLU A 43 3.50 11.30 -22.59
C GLU A 43 3.86 10.41 -21.40
N TRP A 44 5.01 9.72 -21.47
CA TRP A 44 5.51 8.93 -20.36
C TRP A 44 5.83 9.80 -19.15
N ALA A 45 6.49 10.94 -19.34
CA ALA A 45 6.85 11.84 -18.23
C ALA A 45 5.60 12.33 -17.47
N ARG A 46 4.55 12.72 -18.19
CA ARG A 46 3.27 13.15 -17.61
C ARG A 46 2.55 12.01 -16.90
N LEU A 47 2.37 10.88 -17.56
CA LEU A 47 1.72 9.71 -16.97
C LEU A 47 2.46 9.22 -15.71
N ARG A 48 3.80 9.20 -15.75
CA ARG A 48 4.65 8.85 -14.61
C ARG A 48 4.44 9.81 -13.45
N TYR A 49 4.36 11.12 -13.70
CA TYR A 49 4.11 12.12 -12.66
C TYR A 49 2.75 11.91 -12.00
N ASP A 50 1.68 11.80 -12.80
CA ASP A 50 0.32 11.60 -12.31
C ASP A 50 0.21 10.31 -11.48
N PHE A 51 0.78 9.21 -11.99
CA PHE A 51 0.75 7.92 -11.30
C PHE A 51 1.51 7.95 -9.96
N LEU A 52 2.65 8.65 -9.88
CA LEU A 52 3.39 8.80 -8.61
C LEU A 52 2.61 9.63 -7.59
N ARG A 53 1.98 10.72 -8.03
CA ARG A 53 1.18 11.60 -7.17
C ARG A 53 -0.01 10.85 -6.58
N ASP A 54 -0.74 10.12 -7.42
CA ASP A 54 -1.95 9.39 -7.00
C ASP A 54 -1.67 8.23 -6.03
N HIS A 55 -0.42 7.71 -6.02
CA HIS A 55 0.03 6.61 -5.16
C HIS A 55 1.04 7.04 -4.10
N GLU A 56 1.13 8.35 -3.83
CA GLU A 56 1.96 8.93 -2.76
C GLU A 56 3.45 8.55 -2.83
N ALA A 57 3.93 8.17 -4.02
CA ALA A 57 5.27 7.61 -4.26
C ALA A 57 5.66 6.47 -3.29
N LEU A 58 4.69 5.68 -2.80
CA LEU A 58 4.96 4.53 -1.93
C LEU A 58 5.11 3.26 -2.76
N CYS A 59 6.14 2.46 -2.48
CA CYS A 59 6.34 1.17 -3.13
C CYS A 59 5.18 0.23 -2.81
N GLN A 60 4.44 -0.22 -3.81
CA GLN A 60 3.26 -1.07 -3.64
C GLN A 60 3.63 -2.49 -3.19
N CYS A 61 4.88 -2.91 -3.37
CA CYS A 61 5.37 -4.20 -2.86
C CYS A 61 5.69 -4.16 -1.35
N CYS A 62 6.33 -3.11 -0.85
CA CYS A 62 6.87 -3.07 0.53
C CYS A 62 6.39 -1.91 1.41
N GLY A 63 5.59 -0.99 0.86
CA GLY A 63 5.02 0.18 1.54
C GLY A 63 5.98 1.37 1.73
N ARG A 64 7.27 1.23 1.44
CA ARG A 64 8.27 2.29 1.69
C ARG A 64 8.37 3.31 0.56
N GLY A 65 8.63 4.57 0.91
CA GLY A 65 8.76 5.71 0.00
C GLY A 65 10.11 6.45 0.10
N PRO A 66 10.21 7.66 -0.49
CA PRO A 66 11.41 8.50 -0.41
C PRO A 66 11.78 8.89 1.03
N ARG A 67 10.77 9.08 1.91
CA ARG A 67 10.98 9.36 3.34
C ARG A 67 11.74 8.22 4.07
N ASP A 68 11.65 6.99 3.55
CA ASP A 68 12.40 5.83 4.04
C ASP A 68 13.74 5.62 3.32
N GLY A 69 14.24 6.64 2.59
CA GLY A 69 15.48 6.57 1.82
C GLY A 69 15.40 5.69 0.55
N ARG A 70 14.20 5.37 0.07
CA ARG A 70 14.03 4.54 -1.14
C ARG A 70 13.97 5.38 -2.40
N LYS A 71 14.76 5.02 -3.40
CA LYS A 71 14.59 5.51 -4.79
C LYS A 71 13.37 4.81 -5.40
N ILE A 72 12.43 5.57 -5.98
CA ILE A 72 11.14 5.08 -6.46
C ILE A 72 11.07 5.08 -7.99
N ASN A 73 10.55 3.99 -8.54
CA ASN A 73 10.28 3.78 -9.96
C ASN A 73 8.78 3.58 -10.19
N VAL A 74 8.34 3.90 -11.40
CA VAL A 74 7.07 3.44 -11.93
C VAL A 74 7.42 2.34 -12.91
N ASP A 75 6.96 1.14 -12.61
CA ASP A 75 7.26 -0.09 -13.32
C ASP A 75 6.03 -0.59 -14.08
N HIS A 76 6.26 -1.27 -15.19
CA HIS A 76 5.21 -1.91 -15.97
C HIS A 76 4.97 -3.34 -15.45
N ILE A 77 3.73 -3.68 -15.12
CA ILE A 77 3.32 -5.04 -14.72
C ILE A 77 3.63 -6.02 -15.87
N TYR A 78 3.15 -5.69 -17.07
CA TYR A 78 3.52 -6.31 -18.33
C TYR A 78 4.64 -5.50 -19.01
N PRO A 79 5.86 -6.06 -19.20
CA PRO A 79 7.01 -5.29 -19.69
C PRO A 79 6.81 -4.72 -21.10
N ARG A 80 7.27 -3.47 -21.33
CA ARG A 80 7.24 -2.80 -22.65
C ARG A 80 7.84 -3.61 -23.79
N ARG A 81 8.90 -4.37 -23.51
CA ARG A 81 9.58 -5.20 -24.52
C ARG A 81 8.66 -6.26 -25.13
N SER A 82 7.78 -6.87 -24.34
CA SER A 82 6.87 -7.92 -24.81
C SER A 82 5.42 -7.47 -24.96
N HIS A 83 5.05 -6.34 -24.34
CA HIS A 83 3.68 -5.81 -24.35
C HIS A 83 3.68 -4.28 -24.55
N PRO A 84 4.22 -3.79 -25.68
CA PRO A 84 4.32 -2.34 -25.95
C PRO A 84 2.95 -1.65 -25.98
N GLN A 85 1.89 -2.35 -26.38
CA GLN A 85 0.51 -1.84 -26.44
C GLN A 85 -0.05 -1.39 -25.09
N PHE A 86 0.58 -1.77 -23.98
CA PHE A 86 0.18 -1.38 -22.63
C PHE A 86 1.14 -0.37 -21.98
N ALA A 87 2.09 0.20 -22.73
CA ALA A 87 3.16 1.03 -22.16
C ALA A 87 2.66 2.35 -21.56
N LEU A 88 1.57 2.91 -22.09
CA LEU A 88 0.94 4.15 -21.63
C LEU A 88 -0.39 3.93 -20.90
N THR A 89 -0.69 2.69 -20.51
CA THR A 89 -1.94 2.38 -19.81
C THR A 89 -1.72 2.46 -18.31
N TYR A 90 -2.47 3.32 -17.61
CA TYR A 90 -2.44 3.44 -16.14
C TYR A 90 -2.64 2.08 -15.44
N ALA A 91 -3.52 1.25 -15.98
CA ALA A 91 -3.80 -0.11 -15.53
C ALA A 91 -2.58 -1.06 -15.60
N ASN A 92 -1.55 -0.77 -16.39
CA ASN A 92 -0.33 -1.58 -16.49
C ASN A 92 0.83 -1.05 -15.62
N LEU A 93 0.62 0.03 -14.85
CA LEU A 93 1.67 0.64 -14.04
C LEU A 93 1.55 0.25 -12.56
N GLN A 94 2.70 0.26 -11.88
CA GLN A 94 2.81 0.12 -10.43
C GLN A 94 4.04 0.86 -9.89
N VAL A 95 3.96 1.37 -8.66
CA VAL A 95 5.06 2.07 -7.99
C VAL A 95 5.92 1.05 -7.26
N LEU A 96 7.21 0.97 -7.58
CA LEU A 96 8.16 0.07 -6.93
C LEU A 96 9.46 0.81 -6.56
N CYS A 97 9.97 0.57 -5.34
CA CYS A 97 11.31 1.01 -5.00
C CYS A 97 12.37 0.28 -5.84
N SER A 98 13.56 0.85 -5.99
CA SER A 98 14.66 0.28 -6.78
C SER A 98 14.98 -1.17 -6.42
N THR A 99 14.93 -1.53 -5.13
CA THR A 99 15.14 -2.89 -4.65
C THR A 99 14.04 -3.85 -5.13
N CYS A 100 12.76 -3.50 -4.93
CA CYS A 100 11.63 -4.34 -5.35
C CYS A 100 11.54 -4.42 -6.88
N ASN A 101 11.77 -3.30 -7.58
CA ASN A 101 11.79 -3.24 -9.04
C ASN A 101 12.86 -4.17 -9.64
N LYS A 102 14.10 -4.10 -9.11
CA LYS A 102 15.18 -5.00 -9.51
C LYS A 102 14.83 -6.47 -9.22
N GLY A 103 14.19 -6.74 -8.10
CA GLY A 103 13.75 -8.10 -7.72
C GLY A 103 12.69 -8.68 -8.66
N LYS A 104 11.72 -7.87 -9.10
CA LYS A 104 10.69 -8.26 -10.08
C LYS A 104 11.32 -8.59 -11.44
N GLY A 105 12.12 -7.65 -11.96
CA GLY A 105 12.67 -7.74 -13.30
C GLY A 105 11.59 -7.91 -14.37
N ASN A 106 11.98 -8.45 -15.54
CA ASN A 106 11.05 -8.64 -16.66
C ASN A 106 10.28 -9.97 -16.62
N ARG A 107 10.61 -10.86 -15.68
CA ARG A 107 10.06 -12.23 -15.60
C ARG A 107 8.77 -12.33 -14.77
N ASP A 108 8.63 -11.43 -13.79
CA ASP A 108 7.53 -11.46 -12.85
C ASP A 108 6.51 -10.38 -13.24
N ARG A 109 5.25 -10.77 -13.43
CA ARG A 109 4.12 -9.89 -13.76
C ARG A 109 3.16 -9.71 -12.59
N THR A 110 3.63 -9.95 -11.37
CA THR A 110 2.83 -9.74 -10.16
C THR A 110 2.38 -8.28 -10.11
N ASP A 111 1.08 -8.12 -9.93
CA ASP A 111 0.43 -6.84 -9.69
C ASP A 111 0.45 -6.55 -8.19
N TRP A 112 1.44 -5.77 -7.76
CA TRP A 112 1.66 -5.45 -6.35
C TRP A 112 0.64 -4.45 -5.80
N ARG A 113 -0.19 -3.84 -6.65
CA ARG A 113 -1.29 -2.96 -6.21
C ARG A 113 -2.35 -3.73 -5.45
N TYR A 114 -2.60 -4.97 -5.86
CA TYR A 114 -3.68 -5.83 -5.36
C TYR A 114 -3.19 -7.10 -4.67
N ARG A 115 -1.88 -7.36 -4.63
CA ARG A 115 -1.35 -8.38 -3.72
C ARG A 115 -1.85 -8.00 -2.34
N GLN A 116 -2.74 -8.85 -1.79
CA GLN A 116 -3.40 -8.64 -0.50
C GLN A 116 -2.44 -7.87 0.39
N ARG A 117 -2.78 -6.61 0.74
CA ARG A 117 -2.05 -5.87 1.78
C ARG A 117 -1.75 -6.91 2.84
N ASN A 118 -0.47 -7.12 3.12
CA ASN A 118 0.00 -8.07 4.12
C ASN A 118 -1.07 -8.14 5.23
N PRO A 119 -1.63 -9.30 5.60
CA PRO A 119 -2.62 -9.35 6.67
C PRO A 119 -2.10 -8.78 8.02
N ARG A 120 -0.79 -8.44 8.09
CA ARG A 120 -0.11 -7.68 9.15
C ARG A 120 0.27 -6.22 8.80
N ALA A 121 0.05 -5.72 7.59
CA ALA A 121 0.00 -4.28 7.34
C ALA A 121 -1.23 -3.78 8.07
N ALA A 122 -1.02 -2.88 9.04
CA ALA A 122 -2.02 -2.45 10.03
C ALA A 122 -3.43 -2.45 9.43
N GLN A 123 -4.25 -3.40 9.88
CA GLN A 123 -5.70 -3.26 9.73
C GLN A 123 -6.00 -1.91 10.38
N GLU A 124 -6.55 -0.97 9.62
CA GLU A 124 -7.24 0.16 10.24
C GLU A 124 -8.15 -0.46 11.30
N PRO A 125 -8.12 0.04 12.55
CA PRO A 125 -8.97 -0.51 13.58
C PRO A 125 -10.40 -0.55 13.03
N ASP A 126 -11.11 -1.64 13.29
CA ASP A 126 -12.53 -1.78 12.97
C ASP A 126 -13.28 -0.67 13.73
N ILE A 127 -13.35 0.52 13.12
CA ILE A 127 -13.94 1.72 13.70
C ILE A 127 -15.45 1.58 13.54
N PRO A 128 -16.19 1.36 14.64
CA PRO A 128 -17.63 1.23 14.54
C PRO A 128 -18.25 2.58 14.17
N PRO A 129 -19.38 2.58 13.44
CA PRO A 129 -20.17 3.80 13.26
C PRO A 129 -20.82 4.22 14.58
N CYS A 130 -20.94 5.53 14.78
CA CYS A 130 -21.63 6.10 15.92
C CYS A 130 -23.12 5.66 15.93
N PRO A 131 -23.67 5.17 17.06
CA PRO A 131 -25.07 4.75 17.12
C PRO A 131 -26.08 5.90 16.97
N VAL A 132 -25.64 7.15 17.07
CA VAL A 132 -26.50 8.35 17.00
C VAL A 132 -26.48 8.97 15.61
N CYS A 133 -25.31 9.03 14.96
CA CYS A 133 -25.12 9.81 13.73
C CYS A 133 -24.31 9.11 12.65
N GLN A 134 -23.93 7.86 12.88
CA GLN A 134 -23.21 7.01 11.94
C GLN A 134 -21.80 7.50 11.54
N THR A 135 -21.34 8.66 12.02
CA THR A 135 -19.95 9.11 11.86
C THR A 135 -18.99 8.08 12.44
N PRO A 136 -17.87 7.76 11.75
CA PRO A 136 -16.82 6.89 12.30
C PRO A 136 -16.36 7.37 13.67
N MET A 137 -16.30 6.47 14.64
CA MET A 137 -15.95 6.81 16.02
C MET A 137 -14.43 6.88 16.22
N GLN A 138 -13.97 7.57 17.26
CA GLN A 138 -12.57 7.57 17.66
C GLN A 138 -12.39 6.87 19.00
N LEU A 139 -11.27 6.17 19.19
CA LEU A 139 -10.95 5.52 20.45
C LEU A 139 -10.49 6.59 21.47
N ARG A 140 -11.07 6.59 22.66
CA ARG A 140 -10.77 7.50 23.76
C ARG A 140 -10.51 6.72 25.04
N SER A 141 -9.76 7.30 25.97
CA SER A 141 -9.54 6.75 27.32
C SER A 141 -10.63 7.22 28.28
N GLY A 142 -11.15 6.32 29.11
CA GLY A 142 -12.00 6.66 30.25
C GLY A 142 -11.61 5.87 31.51
N ALA A 143 -12.26 6.14 32.63
CA ALA A 143 -11.97 5.50 33.92
C ALA A 143 -12.08 3.96 33.89
N ARG A 144 -12.93 3.42 33.01
CA ARG A 144 -13.15 1.97 32.83
C ARG A 144 -12.36 1.36 31.66
N GLY A 145 -11.37 2.09 31.14
CA GLY A 145 -10.58 1.69 29.97
C GLY A 145 -11.01 2.42 28.69
N ALA A 146 -10.49 1.96 27.56
CA ALA A 146 -10.75 2.58 26.27
C ALA A 146 -12.21 2.38 25.82
N PHE A 147 -12.76 3.37 25.12
CA PHE A 147 -14.10 3.33 24.55
C PHE A 147 -14.15 4.09 23.22
N TRP A 148 -15.08 3.73 22.37
CA TRP A 148 -15.37 4.47 21.14
C TRP A 148 -16.25 5.67 21.48
N GLY A 149 -15.79 6.87 21.19
CA GLY A 149 -16.57 8.11 21.34
C GLY A 149 -16.78 8.79 19.98
N CYS A 150 -17.93 9.43 19.80
CA CYS A 150 -18.15 10.26 18.62
C CYS A 150 -17.11 11.40 18.57
N PRO A 151 -16.52 11.70 17.40
CA PRO A 151 -15.62 12.85 17.25
C PRO A 151 -16.36 14.18 17.44
N ARG A 152 -17.66 14.23 17.16
CA ARG A 152 -18.52 15.42 17.29
C ARG A 152 -19.02 15.64 18.72
N PHE A 153 -18.24 15.31 19.75
CA PHE A 153 -18.60 15.64 21.13
C PHE A 153 -18.18 17.10 21.39
N PRO A 154 -19.01 17.94 22.05
CA PRO A 154 -20.21 17.61 22.84
C PRO A 154 -21.55 17.50 22.08
N GLU A 155 -21.59 17.84 20.79
CA GLU A 155 -22.81 17.91 19.97
C GLU A 155 -23.47 16.53 19.74
N CYS A 156 -22.67 15.46 19.81
CA CYS A 156 -23.09 14.08 19.68
C CYS A 156 -22.38 13.24 20.75
N ARG A 157 -23.18 12.72 21.70
CA ARG A 157 -22.69 11.94 22.85
C ARG A 157 -22.67 10.43 22.60
N GLY A 158 -22.75 9.99 21.35
CA GLY A 158 -22.74 8.57 21.01
C GLY A 158 -21.45 7.89 21.45
N THR A 159 -21.57 6.80 22.21
CA THR A 159 -20.46 5.98 22.69
C THR A 159 -20.69 4.50 22.41
N ARG A 160 -19.61 3.72 22.32
CA ARG A 160 -19.62 2.25 22.23
C ARG A 160 -18.46 1.66 23.04
N PRO A 161 -18.61 0.45 23.61
CA PRO A 161 -17.50 -0.21 24.29
C PRO A 161 -16.39 -0.56 23.29
N ALA A 162 -15.13 -0.39 23.67
CA ALA A 162 -13.99 -0.90 22.89
C ALA A 162 -13.67 -2.36 23.31
N LYS A 163 -12.93 -3.07 22.46
CA LYS A 163 -12.42 -4.41 22.80
C LYS A 163 -11.45 -4.30 24.00
N PRO A 164 -11.43 -5.28 24.91
CA PRO A 164 -10.47 -5.31 26.01
C PRO A 164 -9.03 -5.19 25.50
N GLY A 165 -8.24 -4.28 26.07
CA GLY A 165 -6.85 -4.02 25.65
C GLY A 165 -6.68 -3.10 24.44
N ALA A 166 -7.74 -2.44 23.97
CA ALA A 166 -7.62 -1.40 22.96
C ALA A 166 -6.83 -0.19 23.51
N ASP A 167 -5.77 0.23 22.80
CA ASP A 167 -4.91 1.34 23.19
C ASP A 167 -5.20 2.59 22.34
N PRO A 168 -5.78 3.67 22.92
CA PRO A 168 -6.03 4.93 22.23
C PRO A 168 -4.75 5.67 21.81
N ALA A 169 -3.56 5.27 22.29
CA ALA A 169 -2.27 5.84 21.89
C ALA A 169 -1.62 5.13 20.68
N GLY A 170 -2.25 4.09 20.11
CA GLY A 170 -1.79 3.44 18.88
C GLY A 170 -0.44 2.72 18.98
N LYS A 171 0.06 2.43 20.19
CA LYS A 171 1.31 1.67 20.34
C LYS A 171 1.01 0.16 20.28
N PRO A 172 1.71 -0.62 19.44
CA PRO A 172 1.54 -2.06 19.45
C PRO A 172 1.97 -2.62 20.82
N ALA A 173 1.14 -3.50 21.39
CA ALA A 173 1.46 -4.21 22.62
C ALA A 173 2.82 -4.91 22.48
N ARG A 174 3.79 -4.54 23.33
CA ARG A 174 5.08 -5.23 23.40
C ARG A 174 4.79 -6.70 23.76
N ARG A 175 5.03 -7.63 22.83
CA ARG A 175 5.02 -9.06 23.13
C ARG A 175 6.07 -9.32 24.22
N GLY A 176 5.64 -9.90 25.34
CA GLY A 176 6.49 -10.21 26.48
C GLY A 176 7.75 -10.96 26.09
N GLY A 177 8.90 -10.39 26.41
CA GLY A 177 10.17 -11.10 26.36
C GLY A 177 10.17 -12.17 27.44
N ARG A 178 10.39 -13.44 27.05
CA ARG A 178 10.84 -14.46 28.00
C ARG A 178 12.23 -14.02 28.48
N GLY A 179 12.33 -13.70 29.76
CA GLY A 179 13.61 -13.43 30.41
C GLY A 179 14.52 -14.66 30.34
N PRO A 180 15.85 -14.48 30.32
CA PRO A 180 16.79 -15.59 30.29
C PRO A 180 16.73 -16.35 31.63
N GLN A 181 16.50 -17.67 31.57
CA GLN A 181 16.57 -18.54 32.74
C GLN A 181 18.01 -18.58 33.25
N ARG A 182 18.21 -18.21 34.51
CA ARG A 182 19.44 -18.41 35.27
C ARG A 182 19.79 -19.91 35.25
N ARG A 183 20.96 -20.27 34.72
CA ARG A 183 21.57 -21.57 35.01
C ARG A 183 22.21 -21.48 36.39
N SER A 184 21.77 -22.33 37.30
CA SER A 184 22.43 -22.53 38.59
C SER A 184 23.67 -23.39 38.36
N ASP A 185 24.85 -22.79 38.54
CA ASP A 185 26.08 -23.53 38.72
C ASP A 185 25.98 -24.32 40.03
N ARG A 186 25.99 -25.65 39.93
CA ARG A 186 26.27 -26.52 41.08
C ARG A 186 27.70 -27.02 40.95
N SER A 187 28.59 -26.23 41.52
CA SER A 187 29.91 -26.66 41.99
C SER A 187 29.73 -27.41 43.31
N THR A 188 30.08 -28.69 43.33
CA THR A 188 30.46 -29.38 44.56
C THR A 188 31.82 -30.01 44.31
N ALA A 189 32.81 -29.49 45.02
CA ALA A 189 34.15 -30.01 45.11
C ALA A 189 34.20 -31.22 46.06
N LYS A 190 35.05 -32.19 45.67
CA LYS A 190 35.92 -33.08 46.47
C LYS A 190 35.44 -33.61 47.83
N ALA A 191 35.49 -34.93 47.95
CA ALA A 191 36.42 -35.62 48.85
C ALA A 191 36.89 -36.90 48.15
#